data_AF-A0A846E5T4-F1
#
_entry.id   AF-A0A846E5T4-F1
#
_cell.length_a   1.000
_cell.length_b   1.000
_cell.length_c   1.000
_cell.angle_alpha   90.00
_cell.angle_beta   90.00
_cell.angle_gamma   90.00
#
_symmetry.space_group_name_H-M   'P 1'
#
loop_
_entity.id
_entity.type
_entity.pdbx_description
1 polymer ?
#
loop_
_entity_poly.entity_id
_entity_poly.type
_entity_poly.pdbx_seq_one_letter_code
_entity_poly.pdbx_strand_id
1 'polypeptide(L)'
;PGTRGRYQEREQDLENPEKWGYGQHIFEPIKQGSAQYQWLTQELQRPEFQQAKYKIVMFHHPPHTLGDNIVPAYTDPVQIQERDATGEITQIRYEYPKEADYIIRDLVPLLERAGVQFVLYGHSHLWNRFMSPQGMHFLETSNVGNTYGAAWNEQKRPVPTGYREEYVAVGDPNGLMPIVPTLSPLKDSNGEPLPYIASNEITAFSILDTVTGIVSSYYFDTKRPNSVPIAFDEFAIAP
;
A
#
# COMPACT_ATOMS: atom_id res chain seq x y z
N PRO A 1 18.48 5.15 21.94
CA PRO A 1 17.12 4.98 21.38
C PRO A 1 16.22 4.02 22.17
N GLY A 2 15.15 4.53 22.79
CA GLY A 2 14.28 3.76 23.68
C GLY A 2 13.17 2.92 23.02
N THR A 3 13.07 2.91 21.69
CA THR A 3 11.88 2.36 21.01
C THR A 3 12.24 1.18 20.11
N ARG A 4 11.66 0.00 20.42
CA ARG A 4 11.64 -1.20 19.55
C ARG A 4 10.74 -0.90 18.37
N GLY A 5 11.15 -1.24 17.16
CA GLY A 5 10.31 -1.04 15.98
C GLY A 5 10.73 -1.88 14.80
N ARG A 6 10.06 -1.67 13.66
CA ARG A 6 10.35 -2.40 12.42
C ARG A 6 11.78 -2.18 11.90
N TYR A 7 12.45 -1.09 12.27
CA TYR A 7 13.79 -0.77 11.77
C TYR A 7 14.93 -1.09 12.75
N GLN A 8 14.68 -1.29 14.05
CA GLN A 8 15.74 -1.51 15.03
C GLN A 8 15.24 -2.09 16.35
N GLU A 9 16.17 -2.69 17.10
CA GLU A 9 15.96 -3.10 18.49
C GLU A 9 16.21 -1.96 19.49
N ARG A 10 15.76 -2.16 20.74
CA ARG A 10 16.10 -1.26 21.85
C ARG A 10 17.53 -1.54 22.31
N GLU A 11 18.25 -0.49 22.70
CA GLU A 11 19.61 -0.60 23.23
C GLU A 11 19.71 -1.57 24.42
N GLN A 12 18.75 -1.50 25.35
CA GLN A 12 18.72 -2.37 26.54
C GLN A 12 18.50 -3.87 26.21
N ASP A 13 18.04 -4.19 25.01
CA ASP A 13 17.71 -5.56 24.61
C ASP A 13 18.81 -6.17 23.71
N LEU A 14 19.87 -5.43 23.35
CA LEU A 14 20.91 -5.87 22.40
C LEU A 14 21.63 -7.15 22.83
N GLU A 15 21.78 -7.39 24.13
CA GLU A 15 22.42 -8.61 24.66
C GLU A 15 21.45 -9.78 24.87
N ASN A 16 20.16 -9.59 24.57
CA ASN A 16 19.07 -10.51 24.90
C ASN A 16 18.27 -10.89 23.63
N PRO A 17 18.79 -11.79 22.75
CA PRO A 17 18.16 -12.14 21.48
C PRO A 17 16.71 -12.62 21.57
N GLU A 18 16.31 -13.20 22.69
CA GLU A 18 14.94 -13.63 22.96
C GLU A 18 13.95 -12.46 23.10
N LYS A 19 14.43 -11.23 23.32
CA LYS A 19 13.62 -10.01 23.43
C LYS A 19 13.52 -9.22 22.13
N TRP A 20 14.30 -9.60 21.12
CA TRP A 20 14.32 -8.91 19.83
C TRP A 20 12.98 -9.03 19.09
N GLY A 21 12.66 -8.00 18.30
CA GLY A 21 11.54 -8.00 17.38
C GLY A 21 11.82 -8.61 16.02
N TYR A 22 13.09 -8.72 15.62
CA TYR A 22 13.52 -9.27 14.33
C TYR A 22 13.00 -8.51 13.09
N GLY A 23 12.40 -7.34 13.29
CA GLY A 23 11.82 -6.51 12.23
C GLY A 23 10.35 -6.84 11.96
N GLN A 24 9.89 -6.54 10.75
CA GLN A 24 8.56 -6.81 10.24
C GLN A 24 8.64 -8.07 9.37
N HIS A 25 8.06 -9.16 9.83
CA HIS A 25 8.08 -10.43 9.11
C HIS A 25 6.80 -10.70 8.36
N ILE A 26 6.95 -11.43 7.26
CA ILE A 26 5.84 -11.97 6.48
C ILE A 26 5.60 -13.40 6.98
N PHE A 27 4.40 -13.65 7.51
CA PHE A 27 4.05 -14.97 8.05
C PHE A 27 3.88 -16.02 6.95
N GLU A 28 3.29 -15.63 5.81
CA GLU A 28 3.06 -16.53 4.68
C GLU A 28 3.70 -15.98 3.41
N PRO A 29 4.64 -16.72 2.78
CA PRO A 29 5.37 -16.19 1.65
C PRO A 29 4.46 -16.05 0.43
N ILE A 30 4.48 -14.86 -0.17
CA ILE A 30 3.81 -14.53 -1.45
C ILE A 30 4.79 -14.41 -2.62
N LYS A 31 6.09 -14.47 -2.34
CA LYS A 31 7.15 -14.34 -3.34
C LYS A 31 7.09 -15.45 -4.38
N GLN A 32 7.69 -15.19 -5.54
CA GLN A 32 7.84 -16.17 -6.61
C GLN A 32 8.39 -17.50 -6.06
N GLY A 33 7.73 -18.60 -6.43
CA GLY A 33 8.08 -19.95 -5.98
C GLY A 33 7.39 -20.40 -4.69
N SER A 34 6.69 -19.52 -3.95
CA SER A 34 5.87 -19.93 -2.81
C SER A 34 4.63 -20.70 -3.25
N ALA A 35 4.01 -21.44 -2.32
CA ALA A 35 2.77 -22.16 -2.58
C ALA A 35 1.63 -21.22 -3.03
N GLN A 36 1.50 -20.06 -2.39
CA GLN A 36 0.49 -19.06 -2.73
C GLN A 36 0.73 -18.45 -4.12
N TYR A 37 1.99 -18.14 -4.47
CA TYR A 37 2.34 -17.63 -5.80
C TYR A 37 2.04 -18.65 -6.90
N GLN A 38 2.41 -19.92 -6.69
CA GLN A 38 2.15 -21.00 -7.64
C GLN A 38 0.66 -21.24 -7.82
N TRP A 39 -0.11 -21.24 -6.73
CA TRP A 39 -1.56 -21.33 -6.78
C TRP A 39 -2.15 -20.17 -7.59
N LEU A 40 -1.77 -18.92 -7.29
CA LEU A 40 -2.28 -17.74 -8.00
C LEU A 40 -1.94 -17.82 -9.49
N THR A 41 -0.73 -18.26 -9.84
CA THR A 41 -0.32 -18.46 -11.23
C THR A 41 -1.24 -19.44 -11.96
N GLN A 42 -1.66 -20.53 -11.30
CA GLN A 42 -2.59 -21.50 -11.86
C GLN A 42 -4.01 -20.95 -11.97
N GLU A 43 -4.51 -20.25 -10.95
CA GLU A 43 -5.85 -19.63 -10.98
C GLU A 43 -5.98 -18.61 -12.11
N LEU A 44 -4.96 -17.77 -12.32
CA LEU A 44 -4.94 -16.78 -13.39
C LEU A 44 -4.94 -17.41 -14.79
N GLN A 45 -4.55 -18.68 -14.93
CA GLN A 45 -4.57 -19.41 -16.20
C GLN A 45 -5.90 -20.14 -16.46
N ARG A 46 -6.80 -20.19 -15.48
CA ARG A 46 -8.06 -20.92 -15.63
C ARG A 46 -8.97 -20.28 -16.69
N PRO A 47 -9.73 -21.09 -17.46
CA PRO A 47 -10.67 -20.56 -18.45
C PRO A 47 -11.64 -19.53 -17.87
N GLU A 48 -12.12 -19.76 -16.65
CA GLU A 48 -13.04 -18.86 -15.94
C GLU A 48 -12.45 -17.47 -15.75
N PHE A 49 -11.17 -17.38 -15.37
CA PHE A 49 -10.47 -16.11 -15.24
C PHE A 49 -10.19 -15.49 -16.61
N GLN A 50 -9.67 -16.28 -17.54
CA GLN A 50 -9.27 -15.78 -18.87
C GLN A 50 -10.45 -15.23 -19.68
N GLN A 51 -11.63 -15.84 -19.54
CA GLN A 51 -12.87 -15.48 -20.25
C GLN A 51 -13.74 -14.46 -19.48
N ALA A 52 -13.42 -14.16 -18.22
CA ALA A 52 -14.16 -13.17 -17.46
C ALA A 52 -14.07 -11.80 -18.13
N LYS A 53 -15.24 -11.13 -18.26
CA LYS A 53 -15.34 -9.74 -18.76
C LYS A 53 -14.55 -8.77 -17.87
N TYR A 54 -14.52 -9.01 -16.56
CA TYR A 54 -13.73 -8.21 -15.62
C TYR A 54 -12.83 -9.12 -14.78
N LYS A 55 -11.54 -8.81 -14.78
CA LYS A 55 -10.45 -9.49 -14.10
C LYS A 55 -9.98 -8.58 -12.97
N ILE A 56 -10.53 -8.83 -11.79
CA ILE A 56 -10.33 -8.01 -10.60
C ILE A 56 -9.61 -8.84 -9.55
N VAL A 57 -8.60 -8.26 -8.93
CA VAL A 57 -7.84 -8.89 -7.85
C VAL A 57 -7.97 -8.05 -6.59
N MET A 58 -8.03 -8.71 -5.43
CA MET A 58 -8.08 -8.03 -4.14
C MET A 58 -7.05 -8.61 -3.19
N PHE A 59 -6.30 -7.75 -2.51
CA PHE A 59 -5.42 -8.13 -1.40
C PHE A 59 -5.26 -6.94 -0.44
N HIS A 60 -4.83 -7.19 0.79
CA HIS A 60 -4.90 -6.15 1.83
C HIS A 60 -3.81 -5.07 1.70
N HIS A 61 -2.56 -5.46 1.51
CA HIS A 61 -1.43 -4.53 1.53
C HIS A 61 -1.23 -3.84 0.17
N PRO A 62 -1.20 -2.50 0.10
CA PRO A 62 -1.21 -1.77 -1.17
C PRO A 62 0.06 -1.97 -1.99
N PRO A 63 -0.02 -2.18 -3.32
CA PRO A 63 1.12 -2.04 -4.21
C PRO A 63 1.48 -0.56 -4.42
N HIS A 64 0.47 0.31 -4.51
CA HIS A 64 0.64 1.73 -4.72
C HIS A 64 -0.25 2.51 -3.77
N THR A 65 0.32 3.39 -2.94
CA THR A 65 -0.48 4.20 -2.01
C THR A 65 0.27 5.43 -1.49
N LEU A 66 -0.51 6.46 -1.15
CA LEU A 66 -0.07 7.60 -0.36
C LEU A 66 -0.12 7.34 1.14
N GLY A 67 -0.62 6.21 1.62
CA GLY A 67 -0.82 5.97 3.05
C GLY A 67 0.44 6.00 3.90
N ASP A 68 0.32 6.29 5.18
CA ASP A 68 1.49 6.40 6.06
C ASP A 68 2.07 5.04 6.48
N ASN A 69 1.26 3.98 6.53
CA ASN A 69 1.64 2.67 7.09
C ASN A 69 2.05 1.62 6.04
N ILE A 70 2.61 2.03 4.90
CA ILE A 70 3.05 1.12 3.81
C ILE A 70 4.56 0.89 3.82
N VAL A 71 5.39 1.79 4.37
CA VAL A 71 6.85 1.58 4.41
C VAL A 71 7.26 0.80 5.66
N PRO A 72 8.18 -0.16 5.57
CA PRO A 72 9.08 -0.46 4.45
C PRO A 72 8.48 -1.37 3.37
N ALA A 73 9.27 -1.66 2.33
CA ALA A 73 8.96 -2.65 1.30
C ALA A 73 8.47 -3.99 1.89
N TYR A 74 7.55 -4.65 1.19
CA TYR A 74 6.97 -5.94 1.60
C TYR A 74 7.93 -7.09 1.30
N THR A 75 8.98 -7.21 2.12
CA THR A 75 10.02 -8.23 2.04
C THR A 75 10.44 -8.69 3.43
N ASP A 76 11.17 -9.81 3.50
CA ASP A 76 11.80 -10.23 4.75
C ASP A 76 12.87 -9.22 5.18
N PRO A 77 13.01 -8.94 6.49
CA PRO A 77 13.99 -8.01 7.01
C PRO A 77 15.41 -8.56 6.91
N VAL A 78 16.34 -7.71 6.49
CA VAL A 78 17.78 -7.97 6.50
C VAL A 78 18.36 -7.41 7.78
N GLN A 79 18.73 -8.29 8.72
CA GLN A 79 19.36 -7.88 9.97
C GLN A 79 20.79 -7.40 9.73
N ILE A 80 21.11 -6.24 10.30
CA ILE A 80 22.45 -5.66 10.34
C ILE A 80 22.82 -5.45 11.81
N GLN A 81 23.96 -6.01 12.21
CA GLN A 81 24.53 -5.82 13.53
C GLN A 81 25.75 -4.92 13.43
N GLU A 82 25.73 -3.81 14.14
CA GLU A 82 26.88 -2.94 14.30
C GLU A 82 27.61 -3.30 15.60
N ARG A 83 28.94 -3.31 15.53
CA ARG A 83 29.80 -3.68 16.64
C ARG A 83 30.89 -2.64 16.82
N ASP A 84 31.28 -2.43 18.06
CA ASP A 84 32.41 -1.57 18.39
C ASP A 84 33.77 -2.28 18.17
N ALA A 85 34.86 -1.61 18.57
CA ALA A 85 36.21 -2.17 18.46
C ALA A 85 36.48 -3.35 19.41
N THR A 86 35.66 -3.54 20.46
CA THR A 86 35.75 -4.67 21.40
C THR A 86 34.97 -5.88 20.92
N GLY A 87 34.07 -5.69 19.94
CA GLY A 87 33.20 -6.71 19.37
C GLY A 87 31.80 -6.73 19.99
N GLU A 88 31.50 -5.82 20.93
CA GLU A 88 30.18 -5.67 21.55
C GLU A 88 29.18 -5.07 20.55
N ILE A 89 27.93 -5.54 20.60
CA ILE A 89 26.87 -5.05 19.72
C ILE A 89 26.45 -3.66 20.19
N THR A 90 26.56 -2.67 19.31
CA THR A 90 26.13 -1.28 19.58
C THR A 90 24.77 -0.98 18.97
N GLN A 91 24.39 -1.69 17.90
CA GLN A 91 23.09 -1.53 17.27
C GLN A 91 22.67 -2.81 16.52
N ILE A 92 21.37 -3.10 16.55
CA ILE A 92 20.73 -4.06 15.65
C ILE A 92 19.65 -3.32 14.88
N ARG A 93 19.79 -3.30 13.56
CA ARG A 93 18.86 -2.65 12.65
C ARG A 93 18.41 -3.60 11.55
N TYR A 94 17.26 -3.30 10.96
CA TYR A 94 16.63 -4.10 9.91
C TYR A 94 16.43 -3.24 8.69
N GLU A 95 16.94 -3.73 7.58
CA GLU A 95 16.76 -3.14 6.25
C GLU A 95 15.83 -3.97 5.39
N TYR A 96 15.12 -3.29 4.49
CA TYR A 96 14.12 -3.89 3.62
C TYR A 96 14.41 -3.43 2.19
N PRO A 97 15.24 -4.19 1.45
CA PRO A 97 15.62 -3.79 0.11
C PRO A 97 14.40 -3.56 -0.76
N LYS A 98 14.30 -2.38 -1.36
CA LYS A 98 13.12 -1.99 -2.14
C LYS A 98 12.93 -2.90 -3.36
N GLU A 99 14.02 -3.29 -4.00
CA GLU A 99 14.06 -4.21 -5.13
C GLU A 99 13.64 -5.63 -4.75
N ALA A 100 13.61 -5.94 -3.44
CA ALA A 100 13.13 -7.20 -2.92
C ALA A 100 11.64 -7.20 -2.56
N ASP A 101 10.90 -6.09 -2.73
CA ASP A 101 9.46 -6.02 -2.47
C ASP A 101 8.70 -7.12 -3.25
N TYR A 102 8.10 -8.08 -2.54
CA TYR A 102 7.45 -9.23 -3.18
C TYR A 102 6.22 -8.84 -3.98
N ILE A 103 5.52 -7.77 -3.62
CA ILE A 103 4.33 -7.32 -4.33
C ILE A 103 4.74 -6.71 -5.66
N ILE A 104 5.67 -5.75 -5.66
CA ILE A 104 6.08 -5.07 -6.88
C ILE A 104 6.94 -5.96 -7.78
N ARG A 105 7.85 -6.76 -7.19
CA ARG A 105 8.74 -7.62 -7.97
C ARG A 105 8.01 -8.81 -8.58
N ASP A 106 7.14 -9.47 -7.81
CA ASP A 106 6.59 -10.77 -8.20
C ASP A 106 5.11 -10.70 -8.58
N LEU A 107 4.26 -10.07 -7.75
CA LEU A 107 2.82 -10.09 -7.94
C LEU A 107 2.37 -9.14 -9.05
N VAL A 108 2.74 -7.86 -9.00
CA VAL A 108 2.30 -6.87 -10.00
C VAL A 108 2.60 -7.34 -11.44
N PRO A 109 3.83 -7.78 -11.79
CA PRO A 109 4.10 -8.30 -13.13
C PRO A 109 3.31 -9.57 -13.47
N LEU A 110 3.00 -10.43 -12.48
CA LEU A 110 2.15 -11.60 -12.71
C LEU A 110 0.72 -11.19 -13.07
N LEU A 111 0.15 -10.22 -12.34
CA LEU A 111 -1.19 -9.71 -12.57
C LEU A 111 -1.30 -8.97 -13.91
N GLU A 112 -0.32 -8.14 -14.25
CA GLU A 112 -0.25 -7.45 -15.54
C GLU A 112 -0.21 -8.44 -16.71
N ARG A 113 0.65 -9.47 -16.62
CA ARG A 113 0.72 -10.53 -17.66
C ARG A 113 -0.58 -11.32 -17.80
N ALA A 114 -1.32 -11.47 -16.70
CA ALA A 114 -2.61 -12.16 -16.72
C ALA A 114 -3.75 -11.28 -17.28
N GLY A 115 -3.49 -10.00 -17.56
CA GLY A 115 -4.50 -9.06 -18.03
C GLY A 115 -5.49 -8.65 -16.95
N VAL A 116 -5.06 -8.61 -15.69
CA VAL A 116 -5.85 -8.01 -14.60
C VAL A 116 -6.07 -6.53 -14.93
N GLN A 117 -7.32 -6.09 -14.82
CA GLN A 117 -7.68 -4.70 -15.14
C GLN A 117 -7.76 -3.85 -13.88
N PHE A 118 -8.07 -4.46 -12.73
CA PHE A 118 -8.36 -3.71 -11.52
C PHE A 118 -7.88 -4.44 -10.26
N VAL A 119 -7.20 -3.72 -9.38
CA VAL A 119 -6.69 -4.22 -8.10
C VAL A 119 -7.25 -3.38 -6.95
N LEU A 120 -7.95 -4.04 -6.03
CA LEU A 120 -8.55 -3.46 -4.83
C LEU A 120 -7.74 -3.80 -3.57
N TYR A 121 -7.54 -2.82 -2.71
CA TYR A 121 -6.81 -3.02 -1.45
C TYR A 121 -7.23 -2.01 -0.37
N GLY A 122 -6.58 -2.11 0.79
CA GLY A 122 -6.84 -1.26 1.95
C GLY A 122 -5.55 -0.93 2.70
N HIS A 123 -5.55 -1.20 4.00
CA HIS A 123 -4.44 -1.06 4.94
C HIS A 123 -4.26 0.32 5.56
N SER A 124 -4.22 1.40 4.76
CA SER A 124 -3.89 2.74 5.28
C SER A 124 -5.11 3.59 5.65
N HIS A 125 -6.31 3.05 5.45
CA HIS A 125 -7.58 3.67 5.80
C HIS A 125 -7.80 5.01 5.09
N LEU A 126 -7.55 5.00 3.78
CA LEU A 126 -7.73 6.14 2.90
C LEU A 126 -8.41 5.71 1.60
N TRP A 127 -8.80 6.70 0.80
CA TRP A 127 -9.11 6.52 -0.60
C TRP A 127 -8.01 7.13 -1.45
N ASN A 128 -7.48 6.42 -2.44
CA ASN A 128 -6.61 6.95 -3.50
C ASN A 128 -6.55 5.97 -4.67
N ARG A 129 -6.17 6.43 -5.85
CA ARG A 129 -6.02 5.54 -7.00
C ARG A 129 -4.81 5.87 -7.87
N PHE A 130 -4.35 4.83 -8.55
CA PHE A 130 -3.21 4.84 -9.46
C PHE A 130 -3.53 4.01 -10.70
N MET A 131 -2.67 4.11 -11.70
CA MET A 131 -2.76 3.30 -12.91
C MET A 131 -1.35 2.95 -13.37
N SER A 132 -1.11 1.67 -13.67
CA SER A 132 0.15 1.24 -14.28
C SER A 132 0.28 1.81 -15.71
N PRO A 133 1.51 1.84 -16.26
CA PRO A 133 1.72 2.16 -17.68
C PRO A 133 0.93 1.26 -18.65
N GLN A 134 0.58 0.04 -18.23
CA GLN A 134 -0.19 -0.94 -19.00
C GLN A 134 -1.71 -0.76 -18.87
N GLY A 135 -2.18 0.17 -18.03
CA GLY A 135 -3.61 0.47 -17.86
C GLY A 135 -4.31 -0.35 -16.77
N MET A 136 -3.59 -1.17 -15.98
CA MET A 136 -4.15 -1.80 -14.78
C MET A 136 -4.38 -0.75 -13.69
N HIS A 137 -5.62 -0.67 -13.20
CA HIS A 137 -6.04 0.27 -12.16
C HIS A 137 -5.76 -0.27 -10.76
N PHE A 138 -5.37 0.62 -9.86
CA PHE A 138 -5.15 0.34 -8.45
C PHE A 138 -6.00 1.29 -7.61
N LEU A 139 -6.78 0.77 -6.67
CA LEU A 139 -7.64 1.57 -5.80
C LEU A 139 -7.54 1.09 -4.35
N GLU A 140 -7.08 1.98 -3.48
CA GLU A 140 -7.37 1.89 -2.05
C GLU A 140 -8.74 2.54 -1.82
N THR A 141 -9.69 1.82 -1.23
CA THR A 141 -11.02 2.35 -0.93
C THR A 141 -11.44 1.97 0.49
N SER A 142 -10.55 2.22 1.46
CA SER A 142 -10.66 1.72 2.84
C SER A 142 -10.93 2.78 3.91
N ASN A 143 -11.22 4.03 3.52
CA ASN A 143 -11.57 5.08 4.47
C ASN A 143 -13.01 4.90 4.99
N VAL A 144 -13.16 4.46 6.24
CA VAL A 144 -14.46 4.18 6.88
C VAL A 144 -14.61 4.93 8.22
N GLY A 145 -14.29 6.22 8.25
CA GLY A 145 -14.37 7.04 9.46
C GLY A 145 -13.13 6.97 10.35
N ASN A 146 -12.03 6.42 9.86
CA ASN A 146 -10.70 6.63 10.42
C ASN A 146 -9.63 6.65 9.32
N THR A 147 -8.44 7.18 9.63
CA THR A 147 -7.29 7.17 8.72
C THR A 147 -5.96 7.04 9.47
N TYR A 148 -4.95 6.43 8.85
CA TYR A 148 -3.57 6.50 9.33
C TYR A 148 -2.80 7.69 8.76
N GLY A 149 -3.43 8.50 7.91
CA GLY A 149 -2.80 9.64 7.25
C GLY A 149 -2.27 9.30 5.86
N ALA A 150 -1.96 10.35 5.11
CA ALA A 150 -1.37 10.27 3.79
C ALA A 150 -0.08 11.09 3.75
N ALA A 151 0.99 10.47 3.26
CA ALA A 151 2.28 11.07 3.05
C ALA A 151 2.27 11.88 1.76
N TRP A 152 1.73 13.09 1.82
CA TRP A 152 1.57 13.98 0.69
C TRP A 152 2.02 15.40 1.04
N ASN A 153 2.64 16.10 0.08
CA ASN A 153 3.20 17.44 0.26
C ASN A 153 4.17 17.51 1.46
N GLU A 154 3.82 18.27 2.49
CA GLU A 154 4.64 18.49 3.68
C GLU A 154 4.54 17.35 4.69
N GLN A 155 3.50 16.50 4.59
CA GLN A 155 3.33 15.34 5.47
C GLN A 155 4.25 14.21 5.01
N LYS A 156 5.18 13.82 5.89
CA LYS A 156 6.18 12.79 5.63
C LYS A 156 5.97 11.58 6.53
N ARG A 157 6.18 10.38 5.98
CA ARG A 157 6.31 9.15 6.76
C ARG A 157 7.51 9.23 7.68
N PRO A 158 7.43 8.68 8.91
CA PRO A 158 8.59 8.56 9.79
C PRO A 158 9.49 7.43 9.30
N VAL A 159 10.47 7.77 8.47
CA VAL A 159 11.47 6.82 7.93
C VAL A 159 12.85 7.03 8.55
N PRO A 160 13.65 5.97 8.71
CA PRO A 160 14.99 6.11 9.26
C PRO A 160 15.92 6.85 8.29
N THR A 161 16.94 7.51 8.84
CA THR A 161 18.03 8.14 8.09
C THR A 161 19.36 7.45 8.39
N GLY A 162 20.32 7.53 7.47
CA GLY A 162 21.65 6.89 7.64
C GLY A 162 21.65 5.37 7.43
N TYR A 163 20.56 4.81 6.90
CA TYR A 163 20.49 3.42 6.47
C TYR A 163 21.05 3.32 5.04
N ARG A 164 21.46 2.12 4.62
CA ARG A 164 21.88 1.84 3.25
C ARG A 164 20.69 1.87 2.31
N GLU A 165 19.56 1.32 2.76
CA GLU A 165 18.29 1.41 2.05
C GLU A 165 17.67 2.80 2.20
N GLU A 166 17.11 3.30 1.10
CA GLU A 166 16.34 4.55 1.07
C GLU A 166 14.85 4.26 1.16
N TYR A 167 14.17 4.92 2.11
CA TYR A 167 12.74 4.75 2.34
C TYR A 167 11.97 5.98 1.89
N VAL A 168 10.90 5.76 1.14
CA VAL A 168 10.10 6.84 0.54
C VAL A 168 9.26 7.54 1.59
N ALA A 169 9.67 8.75 1.97
CA ALA A 169 9.01 9.57 2.97
C ALA A 169 7.72 10.24 2.47
N VAL A 170 7.59 10.51 1.17
CA VAL A 170 6.44 11.22 0.58
C VAL A 170 6.05 10.59 -0.75
N GLY A 171 4.75 10.52 -1.05
CA GLY A 171 4.23 9.98 -2.29
C GLY A 171 4.08 8.46 -2.26
N ASP A 172 3.92 7.87 -3.45
CA ASP A 172 3.87 6.42 -3.61
C ASP A 172 5.26 5.80 -3.45
N PRO A 173 5.46 4.85 -2.50
CA PRO A 173 6.74 4.17 -2.35
C PRO A 173 7.21 3.48 -3.62
N ASN A 174 6.29 3.07 -4.50
CA ASN A 174 6.57 2.28 -5.68
C ASN A 174 6.51 3.06 -7.00
N GLY A 175 6.49 4.40 -6.92
CA GLY A 175 6.83 5.31 -8.01
C GLY A 175 5.69 5.69 -8.96
N LEU A 176 4.44 5.30 -8.73
CA LEU A 176 3.31 5.79 -9.52
C LEU A 176 2.81 7.14 -9.01
N MET A 177 2.36 7.97 -9.95
CA MET A 177 1.68 9.23 -9.62
C MET A 177 0.23 8.95 -9.22
N PRO A 178 -0.26 9.50 -8.10
CA PRO A 178 -1.65 9.33 -7.70
C PRO A 178 -2.54 10.15 -8.64
N ILE A 179 -3.76 9.67 -8.86
CA ILE A 179 -4.70 10.32 -9.77
C ILE A 179 -5.73 11.13 -8.97
N VAL A 180 -5.89 12.39 -9.34
CA VAL A 180 -6.88 13.28 -8.75
C VAL A 180 -8.30 12.83 -9.15
N PRO A 181 -9.26 12.78 -8.20
CA PRO A 181 -10.65 12.50 -8.50
C PRO A 181 -11.25 13.35 -9.63
N THR A 182 -12.02 12.73 -10.52
CA THR A 182 -12.50 13.37 -11.77
C THR A 182 -13.78 14.21 -11.64
N LEU A 183 -14.58 14.02 -10.59
CA LEU A 183 -15.89 14.67 -10.46
C LEU A 183 -15.90 15.79 -9.41
N SER A 184 -15.51 15.49 -8.17
CA SER A 184 -15.61 16.43 -7.04
C SER A 184 -14.53 16.15 -5.99
N PRO A 185 -13.24 16.30 -6.33
CA PRO A 185 -12.15 16.05 -5.39
C PRO A 185 -12.29 16.93 -4.15
N LEU A 186 -11.92 16.38 -2.98
CA LEU A 186 -11.64 17.20 -1.81
C LEU A 186 -10.47 18.13 -2.12
N LYS A 187 -10.41 19.25 -1.41
CA LYS A 187 -9.39 20.28 -1.61
C LYS A 187 -8.61 20.51 -0.33
N ASP A 188 -7.35 20.89 -0.46
CA ASP A 188 -6.52 21.32 0.65
C ASP A 188 -6.88 22.73 1.14
N SER A 189 -6.14 23.24 2.12
CA SER A 189 -6.34 24.58 2.68
C SER A 189 -6.08 25.72 1.68
N ASN A 190 -5.34 25.45 0.60
CA ASN A 190 -5.07 26.40 -0.47
C ASN A 190 -6.10 26.32 -1.60
N GLY A 191 -7.04 25.37 -1.54
CA GLY A 191 -8.06 25.14 -2.55
C GLY A 191 -7.62 24.25 -3.70
N GLU A 192 -6.45 23.61 -3.60
CA GLU A 192 -5.92 22.68 -4.59
C GLU A 192 -6.55 21.29 -4.42
N PRO A 193 -6.92 20.60 -5.52
CA PRO A 193 -7.55 19.30 -5.43
C PRO A 193 -6.58 18.23 -4.91
N LEU A 194 -7.07 17.42 -3.96
CA LEU A 194 -6.32 16.34 -3.34
C LEU A 194 -6.51 15.02 -4.12
N PRO A 195 -5.45 14.24 -4.34
CA PRO A 195 -5.55 12.94 -5.00
C PRO A 195 -5.92 11.79 -4.05
N TYR A 196 -6.45 12.12 -2.85
CA TYR A 196 -6.81 11.15 -1.83
C TYR A 196 -7.91 11.69 -0.90
N ILE A 197 -8.50 10.78 -0.12
CA ILE A 197 -9.30 11.09 1.07
C ILE A 197 -8.68 10.37 2.27
N ALA A 198 -8.21 11.14 3.25
CA ALA A 198 -7.74 10.63 4.53
C ALA A 198 -8.41 11.44 5.65
N SER A 199 -9.48 10.90 6.23
CA SER A 199 -10.30 11.62 7.22
C SER A 199 -10.93 10.66 8.24
N ASN A 200 -11.06 11.14 9.48
CA ASN A 200 -11.79 10.44 10.55
C ASN A 200 -13.30 10.79 10.55
N GLU A 201 -13.73 11.63 9.62
CA GLU A 201 -15.09 12.18 9.57
C GLU A 201 -15.77 11.87 8.24
N ILE A 202 -15.05 11.20 7.34
CA ILE A 202 -15.55 10.79 6.04
C ILE A 202 -15.50 9.26 5.96
N THR A 203 -16.49 8.70 5.29
CA THR A 203 -16.42 7.34 4.74
C THR A 203 -16.46 7.42 3.23
N ALA A 204 -15.54 6.74 2.56
CA ALA A 204 -15.50 6.60 1.12
C ALA A 204 -15.83 5.16 0.72
N PHE A 205 -16.58 4.99 -0.36
CA PHE A 205 -16.90 3.69 -0.94
C PHE A 205 -16.93 3.79 -2.46
N SER A 206 -16.78 2.65 -3.13
CA SER A 206 -16.73 2.59 -4.59
C SER A 206 -17.65 1.50 -5.12
N ILE A 207 -18.29 1.76 -6.25
CA ILE A 207 -19.23 0.86 -6.91
C ILE A 207 -18.72 0.57 -8.31
N LEU A 208 -18.60 -0.70 -8.67
CA LEU A 208 -18.41 -1.13 -10.05
C LEU A 208 -19.77 -1.45 -10.67
N ASP A 209 -20.15 -0.70 -11.70
CA ASP A 209 -21.24 -1.07 -12.59
C ASP A 209 -20.73 -2.08 -13.62
N THR A 210 -21.21 -3.33 -13.50
CA THR A 210 -20.78 -4.43 -14.38
C THR A 210 -21.40 -4.39 -15.78
N VAL A 211 -22.43 -3.56 -16.00
CA VAL A 211 -22.97 -3.33 -17.34
C VAL A 211 -21.98 -2.49 -18.14
N THR A 212 -21.57 -1.36 -17.56
CA THR A 212 -20.75 -0.33 -18.23
C THR A 212 -19.25 -0.50 -18.03
N GLY A 213 -18.81 -1.16 -16.95
CA GLY A 213 -17.41 -1.23 -16.53
C GLY A 213 -16.93 0.03 -15.82
N ILE A 214 -17.86 0.87 -15.37
CA ILE A 214 -17.54 2.13 -14.69
C ILE A 214 -17.41 1.87 -13.19
N VAL A 215 -16.30 2.34 -12.62
CA VAL A 215 -16.10 2.43 -11.17
C VAL A 215 -16.37 3.87 -10.76
N SER A 216 -17.39 4.08 -9.93
CA SER A 216 -17.73 5.38 -9.36
C SER A 216 -17.45 5.36 -7.85
N SER A 217 -16.75 6.37 -7.36
CA SER A 217 -16.46 6.52 -5.92
C SER A 217 -17.27 7.65 -5.31
N TYR A 218 -17.71 7.40 -4.08
CA TYR A 218 -18.57 8.29 -3.30
C TYR A 218 -17.95 8.52 -1.93
N TYR A 219 -18.18 9.69 -1.35
CA TYR A 219 -17.88 9.94 0.05
C TYR A 219 -19.10 10.48 0.79
N PHE A 220 -19.15 10.23 2.09
CA PHE A 220 -20.20 10.69 2.98
C PHE A 220 -19.60 11.20 4.30
N ASP A 221 -20.10 12.34 4.80
CA ASP A 221 -19.70 12.95 6.07
C ASP A 221 -20.41 12.25 7.25
N THR A 222 -19.63 11.51 8.05
CA THR A 222 -20.14 10.72 9.18
C THR A 222 -20.74 11.56 10.29
N LYS A 223 -20.43 12.85 10.37
CA LYS A 223 -21.10 13.79 11.29
C LYS A 223 -22.52 14.13 10.86
N ARG A 224 -22.88 13.83 9.61
CA ARG A 224 -24.18 14.11 9.00
C ARG A 224 -24.76 12.82 8.39
N PRO A 225 -25.22 11.86 9.22
CA PRO A 225 -25.67 10.53 8.77
C PRO A 225 -26.80 10.53 7.73
N ASN A 226 -27.58 11.61 7.64
CA ASN A 226 -28.68 11.76 6.68
C ASN A 226 -28.27 12.53 5.40
N SER A 227 -26.99 12.85 5.23
CA SER A 227 -26.49 13.52 4.03
C SER A 227 -26.45 12.54 2.85
N VAL A 228 -26.70 13.07 1.65
CA VAL A 228 -26.58 12.29 0.42
C VAL A 228 -25.09 12.07 0.12
N PRO A 229 -24.66 10.83 -0.21
CA PRO A 229 -23.29 10.59 -0.64
C PRO A 229 -22.93 11.43 -1.86
N ILE A 230 -21.72 11.96 -1.89
CA ILE A 230 -21.22 12.81 -2.97
C ILE A 230 -20.34 11.94 -3.87
N ALA A 231 -20.74 11.79 -5.14
CA ALA A 231 -19.89 11.20 -6.17
C ALA A 231 -18.69 12.13 -6.41
N PHE A 232 -17.48 11.59 -6.34
CA PHE A 232 -16.27 12.42 -6.41
C PHE A 232 -15.24 11.94 -7.42
N ASP A 233 -15.26 10.67 -7.82
CA ASP A 233 -14.40 10.12 -8.85
C ASP A 233 -15.15 9.11 -9.71
N GLU A 234 -14.70 8.99 -10.96
CA GLU A 234 -15.16 7.98 -11.89
C GLU A 234 -14.06 7.61 -12.89
N PHE A 235 -13.94 6.31 -13.17
CA PHE A 235 -13.09 5.78 -14.24
C PHE A 235 -13.67 4.47 -14.79
N ALA A 236 -13.33 4.15 -16.04
CA ALA A 236 -13.72 2.89 -16.66
C ALA A 236 -12.59 1.88 -16.58
N ILE A 237 -12.92 0.63 -16.26
CA ILE A 237 -12.01 -0.52 -16.45
C ILE A 237 -12.31 -1.17 -17.80
N ALA A 238 -11.27 -1.38 -18.61
CA ALA A 238 -11.44 -2.01 -19.91
C ALA A 238 -11.96 -3.45 -19.72
N PRO A 239 -12.98 -3.88 -20.49
CA PRO A 239 -13.41 -5.28 -20.51
C PRO A 239 -12.37 -6.19 -21.19
#